data_AF-A0A6F9B4H9-F1
#
_entry.id   AF-A0A6F9B4H9-F1
#
_cell.length_a   1.000
_cell.length_b   1.000
_cell.length_c   1.000
_cell.angle_alpha   90.00
_cell.angle_beta   90.00
_cell.angle_gamma   90.00
#
_symmetry.space_group_name_H-M   'P 1'
#
loop_
_entity.id
_entity.type
_entity.pdbx_description
1 polymer ?
#
loop_
_entity_poly.entity_id
_entity_poly.type
_entity_poly.pdbx_seq_one_letter_code
_entity_poly.pdbx_strand_id
1 'polypeptide(L)'
;MTTLPIGLLLGASVCCIVFLGRAEAQPFEEQCLDNFEKGREDFVLDTDDSVKDGATFISSRKDESIKDCIRSCCKDPKCNVAFMENGSGDGMVKSCFLFDCLYKQKYVCRFVRKKGFLNYIRDSRRLVLYCESSEEDHPPEANGGPDRVVQPQESLTLNGNESKDDHEIVTYKWHLVSGNTSAVIEKTSFNDQVIVSNLMSGVYKFQLTVTDSSGQSDQTQITVLGAHP
;
A
#
# COMPACT_ATOMS: atom_id res chain seq x y z
N MET A 1 29.51 93.33 -26.33
CA MET A 1 29.54 92.53 -27.57
C MET A 1 29.65 91.06 -27.17
N THR A 2 28.67 90.24 -27.58
CA THR A 2 28.72 88.75 -27.78
C THR A 2 29.14 87.86 -26.59
N THR A 3 28.56 86.71 -26.21
CA THR A 3 27.41 85.85 -26.57
C THR A 3 27.42 84.69 -25.55
N LEU A 4 26.28 84.40 -24.89
CA LEU A 4 25.64 83.09 -24.53
C LEU A 4 26.44 81.85 -23.98
N PRO A 5 25.79 80.80 -23.40
CA PRO A 5 25.92 80.41 -21.98
C PRO A 5 26.19 78.87 -21.78
N ILE A 6 25.62 78.26 -20.72
CA ILE A 6 25.54 76.81 -20.33
C ILE A 6 26.59 76.45 -19.25
N GLY A 7 26.28 76.02 -18.01
CA GLY A 7 25.08 75.42 -17.43
C GLY A 7 25.36 73.96 -17.08
N LEU A 8 25.59 73.63 -15.80
CA LEU A 8 25.02 72.47 -15.07
C LEU A 8 25.70 72.32 -13.68
N LEU A 9 24.92 72.55 -12.62
CA LEU A 9 25.18 72.03 -11.28
C LEU A 9 24.69 70.58 -11.25
N LEU A 10 25.60 69.62 -11.09
CA LEU A 10 25.24 68.23 -10.76
C LEU A 10 24.94 68.15 -9.26
N GLY A 11 23.66 68.29 -8.92
CA GLY A 11 23.13 67.89 -7.61
C GLY A 11 23.06 66.36 -7.55
N ALA A 12 23.56 65.79 -6.46
CA ALA A 12 23.48 64.36 -6.17
C ALA A 12 22.01 63.94 -6.02
N SER A 13 21.47 63.29 -7.05
CA SER A 13 20.17 62.61 -6.96
C SER A 13 20.41 61.23 -6.37
N VAL A 14 19.99 61.06 -5.11
CA VAL A 14 19.88 59.76 -4.47
C VAL A 14 18.83 58.96 -5.24
N CYS A 15 19.30 58.07 -6.12
CA CYS A 15 18.44 57.13 -6.80
C CYS A 15 18.01 56.08 -5.77
N CYS A 16 16.82 56.24 -5.18
CA CYS A 16 16.15 55.17 -4.47
C CYS A 16 15.91 54.03 -5.47
N ILE A 17 16.80 53.03 -5.45
CA ILE A 17 16.59 51.76 -6.14
C ILE A 17 15.44 51.08 -5.40
N VAL A 18 14.22 51.31 -5.89
CA VAL A 18 13.07 50.49 -5.52
C VAL A 18 13.33 49.13 -6.16
N PHE A 19 13.78 48.17 -5.37
CA PHE A 19 13.76 46.77 -5.76
C PHE A 19 12.30 46.37 -5.96
N LEU A 20 11.79 46.53 -7.18
CA LEU A 20 10.61 45.83 -7.65
C LEU A 20 10.99 44.36 -7.72
N GLY A 21 10.87 43.67 -6.59
CA GLY A 21 10.84 42.21 -6.57
C GLY A 21 9.74 41.77 -7.53
N ARG A 22 10.13 41.22 -8.68
CA ARG A 22 9.22 40.45 -9.53
C ARG A 22 8.75 39.27 -8.68
N ALA A 23 7.57 39.38 -8.10
CA ALA A 23 6.82 38.19 -7.72
C ALA A 23 6.43 37.51 -9.03
N GLU A 24 7.20 36.50 -9.43
CA GLU A 24 6.79 35.58 -10.49
C GLU A 24 5.54 34.87 -9.99
N ALA A 25 4.38 35.31 -10.46
CA ALA A 25 3.16 34.54 -10.33
C ALA A 25 3.34 33.28 -11.20
N GLN A 26 3.73 32.17 -10.57
CA GLN A 26 3.69 30.87 -11.26
C GLN A 26 2.26 30.66 -11.79
N PRO A 27 2.10 30.27 -13.07
CA PRO A 27 0.78 30.02 -13.62
C PRO A 27 0.06 28.97 -12.76
N PHE A 28 -1.24 29.18 -12.52
CA PHE A 28 -2.11 28.31 -11.73
C PHE A 28 -1.98 26.81 -12.10
N GLU A 29 -1.61 26.51 -13.35
CA GLU A 29 -1.37 25.16 -13.86
C GLU A 29 -0.13 24.46 -13.28
N GLU A 30 0.92 25.18 -12.86
CA GLU A 30 2.09 24.59 -12.21
C GLU A 30 1.83 24.33 -10.72
N GLN A 31 1.13 25.24 -10.05
CA GLN A 31 0.78 25.10 -8.63
C GLN A 31 -0.10 23.88 -8.33
N CYS A 32 -0.90 23.43 -9.30
CA CYS A 32 -1.70 22.21 -9.13
C CYS A 32 -0.84 20.95 -9.14
N LEU A 33 0.21 20.89 -9.96
CA LEU A 33 1.11 19.74 -10.06
C LEU A 33 1.81 19.45 -8.73
N ASP A 34 2.15 20.51 -8.00
CA ASP A 34 2.78 20.42 -6.67
C ASP A 34 1.86 19.80 -5.61
N ASN A 35 0.55 19.79 -5.86
CA ASN A 35 -0.43 19.11 -5.02
C ASN A 35 -0.65 17.66 -5.43
N PHE A 36 0.21 17.05 -6.26
CA PHE A 36 0.14 15.63 -6.58
C PHE A 36 1.41 14.92 -6.16
N GLU A 37 1.25 13.87 -5.37
CA GLU A 37 2.34 13.01 -4.92
C GLU A 37 2.35 11.71 -5.71
N LYS A 38 3.56 11.29 -6.11
CA LYS A 38 3.75 9.97 -6.72
C LYS A 38 3.51 8.90 -5.65
N GLY A 39 2.64 7.94 -5.93
CA GLY A 39 2.40 6.79 -5.07
C GLY A 39 3.64 5.90 -4.90
N ARG A 40 3.57 4.98 -3.93
CA ARG A 40 4.61 3.98 -3.67
C ARG A 40 4.87 3.13 -4.92
N GLU A 41 6.13 2.82 -5.20
CA GLU A 41 6.50 1.96 -6.32
C GLU A 41 5.85 0.57 -6.21
N ASP A 42 5.47 0.02 -7.36
CA ASP A 42 4.75 -1.23 -7.51
C ASP A 42 3.42 -1.33 -6.74
N PHE A 43 2.94 -0.27 -6.08
CA PHE A 43 1.67 -0.26 -5.35
C PHE A 43 0.67 0.62 -6.09
N VAL A 44 -0.28 0.01 -6.80
CA VAL A 44 -1.08 0.70 -7.82
C VAL A 44 -2.56 0.52 -7.57
N LEU A 45 -3.36 1.45 -8.08
CA LEU A 45 -4.81 1.43 -7.94
C LEU A 45 -5.42 0.12 -8.48
N ASP A 46 -6.16 -0.58 -7.64
CA ASP A 46 -7.05 -1.68 -8.06
C ASP A 46 -8.36 -1.07 -8.53
N THR A 47 -8.54 -0.96 -9.84
CA THR A 47 -9.69 -0.26 -10.42
C THR A 47 -11.01 -0.96 -10.11
N ASP A 48 -11.04 -2.28 -10.11
CA ASP A 48 -12.29 -3.05 -9.98
C ASP A 48 -12.78 -2.98 -8.54
N ASP A 49 -11.89 -3.25 -7.58
CA ASP A 49 -12.24 -3.18 -6.16
C ASP A 49 -12.51 -1.74 -5.69
N SER A 50 -11.76 -0.76 -6.21
CA SER A 50 -12.00 0.65 -5.87
C SER A 50 -13.37 1.13 -6.34
N VAL A 51 -13.77 0.77 -7.58
CA VAL A 51 -15.09 1.15 -8.12
C VAL A 51 -16.21 0.43 -7.38
N LYS A 52 -16.01 -0.84 -7.03
CA LYS A 52 -16.95 -1.61 -6.20
C LYS A 52 -17.18 -0.96 -4.84
N ASP A 53 -16.14 -0.35 -4.26
CA ASP A 53 -16.22 0.39 -2.99
C ASP A 53 -16.67 1.85 -3.15
N GLY A 54 -16.95 2.30 -4.37
CA GLY A 54 -17.60 3.58 -4.67
C GLY A 54 -16.72 4.62 -5.36
N ALA A 55 -15.49 4.28 -5.74
CA ALA A 55 -14.68 5.16 -6.57
C ALA A 55 -15.35 5.34 -7.94
N THR A 56 -15.22 6.53 -8.51
CA THR A 56 -15.81 6.87 -9.81
C THR A 56 -14.71 7.01 -10.84
N PHE A 57 -14.80 6.24 -11.93
CA PHE A 57 -14.00 6.49 -13.12
C PHE A 57 -14.47 7.76 -13.82
N ILE A 58 -13.55 8.69 -14.08
CA ILE A 58 -13.85 10.01 -14.67
C ILE A 58 -13.61 9.98 -16.17
N SER A 59 -12.38 9.69 -16.59
CA SER A 59 -12.01 9.69 -18.01
C SER A 59 -10.70 8.94 -18.25
N SER A 60 -10.46 8.60 -19.52
CA SER A 60 -9.20 8.01 -19.97
C SER A 60 -8.65 8.71 -21.20
N ARG A 61 -7.32 8.75 -21.28
CA ARG A 61 -6.54 9.35 -22.37
C ARG A 61 -5.39 8.41 -22.71
N LYS A 62 -4.90 8.45 -23.94
CA LYS A 62 -3.79 7.63 -24.41
C LYS A 62 -2.64 8.53 -24.88
N ASP A 63 -1.43 7.99 -24.82
CA ASP A 63 -0.23 8.62 -25.38
C ASP A 63 0.03 10.03 -24.83
N GLU A 64 -0.09 10.21 -23.51
CA GLU A 64 0.18 11.47 -22.84
C GLU A 64 1.48 11.41 -22.03
N SER A 65 2.07 12.57 -21.72
CA SER A 65 3.13 12.64 -20.72
C SER A 65 2.53 12.48 -19.32
N ILE A 66 3.36 12.05 -18.36
CA ILE A 66 2.94 11.99 -16.94
C ILE A 66 2.36 13.34 -16.48
N LYS A 67 3.02 14.44 -16.86
CA LYS A 67 2.58 15.80 -16.49
C LYS A 67 1.23 16.15 -17.11
N ASP A 68 0.96 15.74 -18.35
CA ASP A 68 -0.32 16.04 -19.02
C ASP A 68 -1.48 15.24 -18.44
N CYS A 69 -1.23 14.01 -17.99
CA CYS A 69 -2.21 13.22 -17.25
C CYS A 69 -2.60 13.92 -15.93
N ILE A 70 -1.60 14.38 -15.16
CA ILE A 70 -1.85 15.12 -13.91
C ILE A 70 -2.56 16.45 -14.20
N ARG A 71 -2.16 17.20 -15.24
CA ARG A 71 -2.86 18.43 -15.65
C ARG A 71 -4.32 18.17 -16.03
N SER A 72 -4.60 17.01 -16.62
CA SER A 72 -5.98 16.62 -16.94
C SER A 72 -6.79 16.36 -15.68
N CYS A 73 -6.18 15.73 -14.67
CA CYS A 73 -6.76 15.59 -13.34
C CYS A 73 -7.00 16.94 -12.67
N CYS A 74 -6.05 17.87 -12.76
CA CYS A 74 -6.19 19.23 -12.23
C CYS A 74 -7.38 20.02 -12.79
N LYS A 75 -7.78 19.73 -14.04
CA LYS A 75 -8.93 20.37 -14.70
C LYS A 75 -10.26 19.84 -14.21
N ASP A 76 -10.29 18.65 -13.63
CA ASP A 76 -11.51 18.04 -13.11
C ASP A 76 -11.58 18.22 -11.58
N PRO A 77 -12.59 18.92 -11.04
CA PRO A 77 -12.69 19.19 -9.61
C PRO A 77 -12.94 17.93 -8.77
N LYS A 78 -13.39 16.83 -9.37
CA LYS A 78 -13.60 15.54 -8.68
C LYS A 78 -12.36 14.64 -8.74
N CYS A 79 -11.42 14.93 -9.64
CA CYS A 79 -10.25 14.08 -9.80
C CYS A 79 -9.27 14.27 -8.62
N ASN A 80 -8.94 13.14 -8.00
CA ASN A 80 -7.98 13.05 -6.91
C ASN A 80 -6.94 11.94 -7.14
N VAL A 81 -7.15 11.05 -8.12
CA VAL A 81 -6.16 10.03 -8.51
C VAL A 81 -5.99 9.98 -10.02
N ALA A 82 -4.74 10.09 -10.47
CA ALA A 82 -4.33 9.87 -11.85
C ALA A 82 -3.53 8.56 -11.95
N PHE A 83 -4.16 7.52 -12.50
CA PHE A 83 -3.59 6.18 -12.69
C PHE A 83 -3.06 6.03 -14.12
N MET A 84 -1.86 5.49 -14.28
CA MET A 84 -1.17 5.44 -15.56
C MET A 84 -0.46 4.10 -15.78
N GLU A 85 -0.41 3.67 -17.05
CA GLU A 85 0.41 2.55 -17.51
C GLU A 85 1.73 3.08 -18.06
N ASN A 86 2.87 2.56 -17.59
CA ASN A 86 4.19 2.96 -18.07
C ASN A 86 4.35 2.68 -19.56
N GLY A 87 4.82 3.71 -20.29
CA GLY A 87 5.23 3.59 -21.68
C GLY A 87 6.67 3.12 -21.83
N SER A 88 7.07 2.97 -23.09
CA SER A 88 8.40 2.49 -23.49
C SER A 88 9.47 3.60 -23.53
N GLY A 89 9.09 4.86 -23.29
CA GLY A 89 9.97 6.04 -23.33
C GLY A 89 9.96 6.81 -22.01
N ASP A 90 11.06 7.48 -21.70
CA ASP A 90 11.24 8.27 -20.47
C ASP A 90 10.15 9.35 -20.36
N GLY A 91 9.31 9.26 -19.32
CA GLY A 91 8.22 10.21 -19.04
C GLY A 91 6.93 10.07 -19.85
N MET A 92 6.83 9.07 -20.75
CA MET A 92 5.62 8.81 -21.55
C MET A 92 4.77 7.69 -20.95
N VAL A 93 3.45 7.86 -20.95
CA VAL A 93 2.50 6.82 -20.49
C VAL A 93 1.64 6.32 -21.65
N LYS A 94 1.39 5.01 -21.71
CA LYS A 94 0.53 4.39 -22.73
C LYS A 94 -0.92 4.82 -22.54
N SER A 95 -1.34 4.81 -21.29
CA SER A 95 -2.72 5.07 -20.88
C SER A 95 -2.72 5.88 -19.59
N CYS A 96 -3.60 6.86 -19.52
CA CYS A 96 -3.90 7.69 -18.37
C CYS A 96 -5.39 7.54 -18.02
N PHE A 97 -5.69 7.32 -16.75
CA PHE A 97 -7.04 7.13 -16.23
C PHE A 97 -7.23 7.99 -15.00
N LEU A 98 -8.33 8.74 -14.97
CA LEU A 98 -8.66 9.68 -13.90
C LEU A 98 -9.77 9.11 -13.03
N PHE A 99 -9.60 9.20 -11.71
CA PHE A 99 -10.54 8.68 -10.74
C PHE A 99 -10.90 9.72 -9.67
N ASP A 100 -12.13 9.63 -9.20
CA ASP A 100 -12.59 10.18 -7.93
C ASP A 100 -12.67 9.04 -6.90
N CYS A 101 -11.71 9.00 -6.00
CA CYS A 101 -11.61 8.03 -4.92
C CYS A 101 -12.43 8.40 -3.69
N LEU A 102 -13.29 9.44 -3.73
CA LEU A 102 -14.12 9.83 -2.60
C LEU A 102 -15.56 9.39 -2.77
N TYR A 103 -16.02 8.57 -1.82
CA TYR A 103 -17.41 8.20 -1.67
C TYR A 103 -17.92 8.60 -0.29
N LYS A 104 -18.95 9.45 -0.24
CA LYS A 104 -19.52 9.97 1.02
C LYS A 104 -18.47 10.54 1.98
N GLN A 105 -17.54 11.35 1.45
CA GLN A 105 -16.41 11.95 2.18
C GLN A 105 -15.40 10.96 2.77
N LYS A 106 -15.44 9.68 2.35
CA LYS A 106 -14.44 8.67 2.70
C LYS A 106 -13.66 8.29 1.45
N TYR A 107 -12.39 8.01 1.61
CA TYR A 107 -11.56 7.52 0.51
C TYR A 107 -11.69 6.00 0.42
N VAL A 108 -11.99 5.53 -0.78
CA VAL A 108 -12.40 4.14 -1.03
C VAL A 108 -11.51 3.41 -2.03
N CYS A 109 -10.49 4.09 -2.57
CA CYS A 109 -9.57 3.45 -3.49
C CYS A 109 -8.64 2.45 -2.79
N ARG A 110 -8.55 1.26 -3.37
CA ARG A 110 -7.68 0.16 -2.95
C ARG A 110 -6.46 0.08 -3.84
N PHE A 111 -5.37 -0.41 -3.28
CA PHE A 111 -4.10 -0.55 -4.00
C PHE A 111 -3.56 -1.97 -3.85
N VAL A 112 -2.96 -2.47 -4.93
CA VAL A 112 -2.39 -3.81 -5.04
C VAL A 112 -0.98 -3.75 -5.60
N ARG A 113 -0.19 -4.81 -5.36
CA ARG A 113 1.16 -4.90 -5.93
C ARG A 113 1.11 -5.26 -7.41
N LYS A 114 1.52 -4.33 -8.30
CA LYS A 114 1.61 -4.56 -9.74
C LYS A 114 2.68 -3.68 -10.38
N LYS A 115 3.56 -4.30 -11.17
CA LYS A 115 4.62 -3.61 -11.90
C LYS A 115 4.12 -2.98 -13.19
N GLY A 116 4.81 -1.93 -13.65
CA GLY A 116 4.53 -1.29 -14.94
C GLY A 116 3.38 -0.29 -14.93
N PHE A 117 2.90 0.08 -13.73
CA PHE A 117 1.89 1.10 -13.53
C PHE A 117 2.37 2.10 -12.48
N LEU A 118 1.73 3.26 -12.44
CA LEU A 118 1.97 4.29 -11.45
C LEU A 118 0.69 5.07 -11.19
N ASN A 119 0.58 5.66 -10.01
CA ASN A 119 -0.49 6.58 -9.68
C ASN A 119 0.07 7.85 -9.05
N TYR A 120 -0.57 8.97 -9.35
CA TYR A 120 -0.39 10.23 -8.65
C TYR A 120 -1.66 10.54 -7.88
N ILE A 121 -1.51 10.88 -6.60
CA ILE A 121 -2.62 11.15 -5.70
C ILE A 121 -2.55 12.61 -5.31
N ARG A 122 -3.67 13.31 -5.37
CA ARG A 122 -3.74 14.71 -5.01
C ARG A 122 -3.57 14.87 -3.49
N ASP A 123 -2.52 15.56 -3.04
CA ASP A 123 -2.35 16.09 -1.69
C ASP A 123 -3.49 17.06 -1.40
N SER A 124 -4.60 16.50 -0.93
CA SER A 124 -5.55 17.25 -0.16
C SER A 124 -5.05 17.15 1.27
N ARG A 125 -4.45 18.22 1.80
CA ARG A 125 -4.17 18.40 3.24
C ARG A 125 -5.45 18.45 4.11
N ARG A 126 -6.54 17.86 3.60
CA ARG A 126 -7.81 17.62 4.26
C ARG A 126 -8.52 16.37 3.69
N LEU A 127 -7.77 15.41 3.17
CA LEU A 127 -8.16 13.99 3.20
C LEU A 127 -7.28 13.33 4.23
N VAL A 128 -7.70 13.42 5.49
CA VAL A 128 -7.21 12.56 6.54
C VAL A 128 -7.64 11.14 6.19
N LEU A 129 -6.87 10.46 5.36
CA LEU A 129 -6.79 9.02 5.33
C LEU A 129 -5.34 8.62 5.49
N TYR A 130 -5.02 8.29 6.74
CA TYR A 130 -4.10 7.22 7.10
C TYR A 130 -2.79 7.17 6.31
N CYS A 131 -1.97 8.20 6.49
CA CYS A 131 -0.51 8.06 6.46
C CYS A 131 0.09 8.59 7.77
N GLU A 132 -0.66 8.51 8.87
CA GLU A 132 -0.05 8.48 10.19
C GLU A 132 0.51 7.08 10.36
N SER A 133 1.82 6.98 10.28
CA SER A 133 2.62 5.87 10.78
C SER A 133 2.50 5.79 12.30
N SER A 134 1.31 5.49 12.82
CA SER A 134 1.28 4.52 13.90
C SER A 134 1.25 3.18 13.18
N GLU A 135 2.41 2.52 13.11
CA GLU A 135 2.44 1.06 13.00
C GLU A 135 1.72 0.56 14.26
N GLU A 136 0.38 0.65 14.28
CA GLU A 136 -0.44 -0.07 15.23
C GLU A 136 -0.36 -1.51 14.76
N ASP A 137 0.69 -2.14 15.26
CA ASP A 137 1.00 -3.54 15.04
C ASP A 137 -0.17 -4.36 15.59
N HIS A 138 -0.87 -5.06 14.69
CA HIS A 138 -1.95 -5.94 15.10
C HIS A 138 -1.34 -7.30 15.49
N PRO A 139 -1.92 -8.01 16.47
CA PRO A 139 -1.44 -9.35 16.77
C PRO A 139 -1.67 -10.25 15.55
N PRO A 140 -0.79 -11.25 15.33
CA PRO A 140 -0.92 -12.15 14.19
C PRO A 140 -2.22 -12.95 14.29
N GLU A 141 -2.71 -13.44 13.17
CA GLU A 141 -3.86 -14.35 13.08
C GLU A 141 -3.34 -15.76 12.82
N ALA A 142 -3.45 -16.65 13.81
CA ALA A 142 -3.01 -18.03 13.72
C ALA A 142 -4.01 -18.87 12.92
N ASN A 143 -3.56 -19.52 11.86
CA ASN A 143 -4.37 -20.47 11.09
C ASN A 143 -3.62 -21.79 10.91
N GLY A 144 -4.10 -22.84 11.57
CA GLY A 144 -3.55 -24.19 11.53
C GLY A 144 -4.18 -25.10 10.46
N GLY A 145 -5.08 -24.56 9.64
CA GLY A 145 -5.87 -25.29 8.66
C GLY A 145 -7.11 -25.96 9.24
N PRO A 146 -7.85 -26.71 8.40
CA PRO A 146 -9.07 -27.40 8.84
C PRO A 146 -8.77 -28.68 9.64
N ASP A 147 -9.75 -29.11 10.43
CA ASP A 147 -9.76 -30.41 11.09
C ASP A 147 -9.54 -31.57 10.11
N ARG A 148 -8.88 -32.63 10.56
CA ARG A 148 -8.46 -33.76 9.71
C ARG A 148 -8.92 -35.09 10.27
N VAL A 149 -9.15 -36.04 9.36
CA VAL A 149 -9.38 -37.44 9.68
C VAL A 149 -8.31 -38.26 8.98
N VAL A 150 -7.65 -39.15 9.71
CA VAL A 150 -6.56 -39.98 9.20
C VAL A 150 -6.79 -41.45 9.53
N GLN A 151 -6.25 -42.33 8.71
CA GLN A 151 -6.22 -43.76 9.03
C GLN A 151 -5.16 -44.04 10.12
N PRO A 152 -5.31 -45.13 10.89
CA PRO A 152 -4.29 -45.55 11.85
C PRO A 152 -2.92 -45.69 11.19
N GLN A 153 -1.88 -45.16 11.85
CA GLN A 153 -0.49 -45.17 11.38
C GLN A 153 -0.19 -44.31 10.14
N GLU A 154 -1.16 -43.55 9.62
CA GLU A 154 -0.91 -42.55 8.59
C GLU A 154 -0.21 -41.32 9.20
N SER A 155 0.73 -40.74 8.46
CA SER A 155 1.33 -39.45 8.81
C SER A 155 0.55 -38.31 8.17
N LEU A 156 0.50 -37.18 8.86
CA LEU A 156 -0.22 -35.98 8.42
C LEU A 156 0.70 -34.77 8.52
N THR A 157 0.77 -33.98 7.47
CA THR A 157 1.43 -32.68 7.51
C THR A 157 0.45 -31.62 8.03
N LEU A 158 0.82 -30.95 9.12
CA LEU A 158 0.14 -29.77 9.62
C LEU A 158 0.87 -28.53 9.12
N ASN A 159 0.13 -27.54 8.61
CA ASN A 159 0.70 -26.36 7.99
C ASN A 159 0.07 -25.09 8.57
N GLY A 160 0.92 -24.14 8.97
CA GLY A 160 0.54 -22.80 9.45
C GLY A 160 0.60 -21.71 8.39
N ASN A 161 0.86 -22.03 7.12
CA ASN A 161 1.09 -21.08 6.01
C ASN A 161 -0.05 -20.10 5.73
N GLU A 162 -1.27 -20.38 6.19
CA GLU A 162 -2.40 -19.48 6.07
C GLU A 162 -2.49 -18.46 7.22
N SER A 163 -1.57 -18.52 8.19
CA SER A 163 -1.45 -17.51 9.24
C SER A 163 -0.98 -16.19 8.64
N LYS A 164 -1.49 -15.08 9.17
CA LYS A 164 -1.30 -13.75 8.58
C LYS A 164 -1.03 -12.72 9.65
N ASP A 165 -0.33 -11.68 9.24
CA ASP A 165 0.02 -10.57 10.11
C ASP A 165 0.33 -9.34 9.25
N ASP A 166 0.28 -8.14 9.82
CA ASP A 166 0.77 -6.93 9.16
C ASP A 166 2.29 -6.84 9.21
N HIS A 167 2.92 -7.47 10.20
CA HIS A 167 4.37 -7.70 10.29
C HIS A 167 4.76 -9.12 9.84
N GLU A 168 6.07 -9.42 9.87
CA GLU A 168 6.57 -10.74 9.48
C GLU A 168 6.37 -11.75 10.61
N ILE A 169 5.70 -12.87 10.34
CA ILE A 169 5.63 -13.99 11.29
C ILE A 169 6.97 -14.70 11.33
N VAL A 170 7.68 -14.57 12.45
CA VAL A 170 9.04 -15.11 12.64
C VAL A 170 9.05 -16.51 13.24
N THR A 171 7.96 -16.96 13.88
CA THR A 171 7.93 -18.25 14.57
C THR A 171 6.58 -18.95 14.42
N TYR A 172 6.65 -20.25 14.13
CA TYR A 172 5.53 -21.18 14.16
C TYR A 172 5.87 -22.33 15.12
N LYS A 173 5.02 -22.56 16.12
CA LYS A 173 5.22 -23.60 17.12
C LYS A 173 3.99 -24.49 17.22
N TRP A 174 4.18 -25.76 16.86
CA TRP A 174 3.18 -26.81 16.99
C TRP A 174 3.42 -27.64 18.25
N HIS A 175 2.36 -27.96 18.98
CA HIS A 175 2.42 -28.94 20.07
C HIS A 175 1.10 -29.69 20.24
N LEU A 176 1.18 -30.87 20.86
CA LEU A 176 0.02 -31.68 21.23
C LEU A 176 -0.57 -31.15 22.54
N VAL A 177 -1.85 -30.75 22.51
CA VAL A 177 -2.60 -30.30 23.69
C VAL A 177 -3.30 -31.47 24.38
N SER A 178 -3.92 -32.36 23.58
CA SER A 178 -4.61 -33.54 24.09
C SER A 178 -4.59 -34.66 23.06
N GLY A 179 -4.57 -35.90 23.52
CA GLY A 179 -4.52 -37.09 22.68
C GLY A 179 -3.53 -38.10 23.25
N ASN A 180 -3.27 -39.18 22.53
CA ASN A 180 -2.25 -40.15 22.93
C ASN A 180 -0.85 -39.50 22.81
N THR A 181 -0.09 -39.50 23.90
CA THR A 181 1.26 -38.91 23.97
C THR A 181 2.30 -39.67 23.15
N SER A 182 1.95 -40.84 22.61
CA SER A 182 2.78 -41.57 21.65
C SER A 182 2.85 -40.89 20.28
N ALA A 183 1.98 -39.92 20.00
CA ALA A 183 2.04 -39.13 18.76
C ALA A 183 3.37 -38.38 18.67
N VAL A 184 3.99 -38.45 17.50
CA VAL A 184 5.30 -37.82 17.22
C VAL A 184 5.06 -36.57 16.38
N ILE A 185 5.78 -35.49 16.69
CA ILE A 185 5.78 -34.23 15.91
C ILE A 185 7.21 -33.99 15.42
N GLU A 186 7.41 -33.99 14.11
CA GLU A 186 8.70 -33.76 13.46
C GLU A 186 8.67 -32.45 12.66
N LYS A 187 9.71 -31.63 12.77
CA LYS A 187 9.85 -30.41 11.98
C LYS A 187 10.24 -30.74 10.54
N THR A 188 9.72 -29.98 9.59
CA THR A 188 10.13 -30.07 8.18
C THR A 188 11.22 -29.06 7.83
N SER A 189 11.59 -28.95 6.55
CA SER A 189 12.44 -27.88 6.04
C SER A 189 11.75 -26.50 6.02
N PHE A 190 10.42 -26.47 6.16
CA PHE A 190 9.64 -25.23 6.23
C PHE A 190 9.26 -24.93 7.68
N ASN A 191 9.40 -23.67 8.10
CA ASN A 191 9.19 -23.26 9.49
C ASN A 191 7.73 -23.40 9.95
N ASP A 192 6.79 -23.26 9.02
CA ASP A 192 5.34 -23.32 9.22
C ASP A 192 4.77 -24.74 9.26
N GLN A 193 5.59 -25.76 8.97
CA GLN A 193 5.15 -27.14 8.77
C GLN A 193 5.77 -28.13 9.74
N VAL A 194 4.92 -29.03 10.24
CA VAL A 194 5.32 -30.23 10.98
C VAL A 194 4.65 -31.46 10.40
N ILE A 195 5.32 -32.60 10.50
CA ILE A 195 4.74 -33.90 10.22
C ILE A 195 4.36 -34.52 11.56
N VAL A 196 3.09 -34.89 11.70
CA VAL A 196 2.60 -35.67 12.84
C VAL A 196 2.42 -37.12 12.44
N SER A 197 2.85 -38.04 13.28
CA SER A 197 2.80 -39.48 13.01
C SER A 197 2.49 -40.27 14.28
N ASN A 198 2.39 -41.61 14.12
CA ASN A 198 2.01 -42.52 15.20
C ASN A 198 0.63 -42.19 15.81
N LEU A 199 -0.30 -41.73 14.95
CA LEU A 199 -1.68 -41.43 15.32
C LEU A 199 -2.47 -42.74 15.39
N MET A 200 -2.79 -43.15 16.62
CA MET A 200 -3.72 -44.25 16.90
C MET A 200 -5.18 -43.77 16.86
N SER A 201 -6.15 -44.69 16.88
CA SER A 201 -7.56 -44.30 16.97
C SER A 201 -7.84 -43.43 18.19
N GLY A 202 -8.56 -42.32 17.99
CA GLY A 202 -8.84 -41.34 19.02
C GLY A 202 -8.85 -39.89 18.50
N VAL A 203 -9.07 -38.95 19.41
CA VAL A 203 -9.11 -37.52 19.10
C VAL A 203 -7.82 -36.86 19.59
N TYR A 204 -7.13 -36.16 18.70
CA TYR A 204 -5.95 -35.36 18.99
C TYR A 204 -6.28 -33.89 18.78
N LYS A 205 -5.77 -33.03 19.66
CA LYS A 205 -5.80 -31.59 19.49
C LYS A 205 -4.38 -31.08 19.38
N PHE A 206 -4.05 -30.51 18.24
CA PHE A 206 -2.78 -29.84 18.01
C PHE A 206 -3.00 -28.34 18.05
N GLN A 207 -2.08 -27.63 18.69
CA GLN A 207 -2.11 -26.18 18.76
C GLN A 207 -0.93 -25.59 18.01
N LEU A 208 -1.25 -24.67 17.11
CA LEU A 208 -0.29 -23.76 16.49
C LEU A 208 -0.23 -22.48 17.30
N THR A 209 0.98 -22.01 17.59
CA THR A 209 1.25 -20.67 18.11
C THR A 209 2.14 -19.94 17.10
N VAL A 210 1.69 -18.80 16.63
CA VAL A 210 2.44 -17.92 15.73
C VAL A 210 2.95 -16.70 16.51
N THR A 211 4.11 -16.18 16.14
CA THR A 211 4.68 -14.98 16.74
C THR A 211 5.26 -14.10 15.66
N ASP A 212 4.91 -12.82 15.68
CA ASP A 212 5.40 -11.81 14.74
C ASP A 212 6.80 -11.29 15.12
N SER A 213 7.35 -10.43 14.28
CA SER A 213 8.66 -9.80 14.47
C SER A 213 8.69 -8.74 15.57
N SER A 214 7.53 -8.27 16.02
CA SER A 214 7.33 -7.31 17.10
C SER A 214 7.12 -7.97 18.47
N GLY A 215 6.96 -9.30 18.50
CA GLY A 215 6.77 -10.12 19.68
C GLY A 215 5.33 -10.40 20.09
N GLN A 216 4.31 -10.02 19.30
CA GLN A 216 2.93 -10.44 19.59
C GLN A 216 2.68 -11.85 19.08
N SER A 217 1.62 -12.49 19.60
CA SER A 217 1.36 -13.89 19.31
C SER A 217 -0.12 -14.21 19.35
N ASP A 218 -0.51 -15.18 18.53
CA ASP A 218 -1.84 -15.77 18.53
C ASP A 218 -1.75 -17.30 18.43
N GLN A 219 -2.85 -17.96 18.78
CA GLN A 219 -2.91 -19.41 18.91
C GLN A 219 -4.21 -19.96 18.34
N THR A 220 -4.10 -21.07 17.62
CA THR A 220 -5.24 -21.80 17.08
C THR A 220 -5.10 -23.29 17.30
N GLN A 221 -6.21 -24.00 17.42
CA GLN A 221 -6.26 -25.43 17.62
C GLN A 221 -6.97 -26.12 16.46
N ILE A 222 -6.41 -27.26 16.05
CA ILE A 222 -7.04 -28.16 15.09
C ILE A 222 -7.26 -29.52 15.73
N THR A 223 -8.32 -30.18 15.28
CA THR A 223 -8.68 -31.53 15.70
C THR A 223 -8.26 -32.52 14.63
N VAL A 224 -7.52 -33.55 15.04
CA VAL A 224 -7.20 -34.69 14.19
C VAL A 224 -7.87 -35.93 14.77
N LEU A 225 -8.74 -36.55 13.99
CA LEU A 225 -9.42 -37.79 14.34
C LEU A 225 -8.69 -38.98 13.72
N GLY A 226 -8.10 -39.83 14.55
CA GLY A 226 -7.65 -41.15 14.14
C GLY A 226 -8.85 -42.08 14.01
N ALA A 227 -9.18 -42.49 12.79
CA ALA A 227 -10.31 -43.39 12.53
C ALA A 227 -10.11 -44.76 13.22
N HIS A 228 -11.20 -45.47 13.48
CA HIS A 228 -11.12 -46.89 13.83
C HIS A 228 -10.84 -47.70 12.55
N PRO A 229 -10.02 -48.76 12.62
CA PRO A 229 -9.80 -49.67 11.49
C PRO A 229 -11.08 -50.33 10.98
#